data_AF-A0A2A2UTU6-F1
#
_entry.id   AF-A0A2A2UTU6-F1
#
_cell.length_a   1.000
_cell.length_b   1.000
_cell.length_c   1.000
_cell.angle_alpha   90.00
_cell.angle_beta   90.00
_cell.angle_gamma   90.00
#
_symmetry.space_group_name_H-M   'P 1'
#
loop_
_entity.id
_entity.type
_entity.pdbx_description
1 polymer ?
#
loop_
_entity_poly.entity_id
_entity_poly.type
_entity_poly.pdbx_seq_one_letter_code
_entity_poly.pdbx_strand_id
1 'polypeptide(L)' 'MNRAYQLLRYSNIAIFTSLAAFMLSLQVSFFSAESFSLFSQIAAHISTIVLAALIKLAYVIRLVCLYHLGLEVK' A
#
# COMPACT_ATOMS: atom_id res chain seq x y z
N MET A 1 -14.48 15.41 15.05
CA MET A 1 -13.59 15.35 13.87
C MET A 1 -14.37 14.67 12.74
N ASN A 2 -14.44 15.28 11.55
CA ASN A 2 -15.30 14.79 10.46
C ASN A 2 -14.85 13.39 9.99
N ARG A 3 -15.76 12.44 9.76
CA ARG A 3 -15.41 11.05 9.39
C ARG A 3 -14.54 10.97 8.12
N ALA A 4 -14.79 11.86 7.16
CA ALA A 4 -14.00 11.97 5.93
C ALA A 4 -12.53 12.36 6.18
N TYR A 5 -12.25 13.23 7.15
CA TYR A 5 -10.87 13.60 7.51
C TYR A 5 -10.12 12.44 8.17
N GLN A 6 -10.79 11.65 9.01
CA GLN A 6 -10.20 10.45 9.62
C GLN A 6 -9.85 9.42 8.55
N LEU A 7 -10.79 9.13 7.64
CA LEU A 7 -10.57 8.23 6.52
C LEU A 7 -9.45 8.71 5.59
N LEU A 8 -9.37 10.01 5.30
CA LEU A 8 -8.27 10.59 4.52
C LEU A 8 -6.91 10.37 5.19
N ARG A 9 -6.84 10.56 6.51
CA ARG A 9 -5.61 10.30 7.27
C ARG A 9 -5.24 8.82 7.22
N TYR A 10 -6.21 7.92 7.42
CA TYR A 10 -5.98 6.48 7.35
C TYR A 10 -5.57 6.03 5.95
N SER A 11 -6.19 6.55 4.88
CA SER A 11 -5.81 6.21 3.52
C SER A 11 -4.38 6.65 3.20
N ASN A 12 -3.96 7.83 3.64
CA ASN A 12 -2.58 8.29 3.44
C ASN A 12 -1.57 7.41 4.19
N ILE A 13 -1.87 7.03 5.44
CA ILE A 13 -1.03 6.12 6.22
C ILE A 13 -0.99 4.73 5.56
N ALA A 14 -2.14 4.22 5.09
CA ALA A 14 -2.24 2.93 4.43
C ALA A 14 -1.43 2.89 3.12
N ILE A 15 -1.47 3.96 2.31
CA ILE A 15 -0.63 4.08 1.10
C ILE A 15 0.85 3.99 1.48
N PHE A 16 1.30 4.80 2.43
CA PHE A 16 2.71 4.86 2.80
C PHE A 16 3.22 3.54 3.39
N THR A 17 2.47 2.95 4.33
CA THR A 17 2.83 1.68 4.97
C THR A 17 2.79 0.51 4.00
N SER A 18 1.78 0.43 3.12
CA SER A 18 1.69 -0.62 2.10
C SER A 18 2.79 -0.47 1.06
N LEU A 19 3.17 0.76 0.69
CA LEU A 19 4.29 1.01 -0.21
C LEU A 19 5.63 0.58 0.40
N ALA A 20 5.87 0.89 1.67
CA ALA A 20 7.08 0.45 2.36
C ALA A 20 7.16 -1.08 2.43
N ALA A 21 6.06 -1.75 2.79
CA ALA A 21 5.98 -3.21 2.79
C ALA A 21 6.17 -3.80 1.38
N PHE A 22 5.63 -3.14 0.34
CA PHE A 22 5.79 -3.58 -1.05
C PHE A 22 7.26 -3.51 -1.49
N MET A 23 7.97 -2.44 -1.12
CA MET A 23 9.41 -2.31 -1.41
C MET A 23 10.25 -3.40 -0.70
N LEU A 24 9.93 -3.72 0.56
CA LEU A 24 10.58 -4.83 1.27
C LEU A 24 10.31 -6.17 0.58
N SER A 25 9.07 -6.38 0.12
CA SER A 25 8.66 -7.57 -0.61
C SER A 25 9.44 -7.72 -1.94
N LEU A 26 9.62 -6.62 -2.67
CA LEU A 26 10.46 -6.61 -3.88
C LEU A 26 11.93 -6.94 -3.58
N GLN A 27 12.47 -6.43 -2.47
CA GLN A 27 13.85 -6.70 -2.10
C GLN A 27 14.07 -8.21 -1.82
N VAL A 28 13.14 -8.84 -1.09
CA VAL A 28 13.18 -10.28 -0.83
C VAL A 28 13.00 -11.10 -2.12
N SER A 29 12.07 -10.70 -2.98
CA SER A 29 11.79 -11.42 -4.23
C SER A 29 12.90 -11.33 -5.27
N PHE A 30 13.60 -10.19 -5.39
CA PHE A 30 14.49 -9.94 -6.54
C PHE A 30 15.95 -9.67 -6.18
N PHE A 31 16.23 -9.01 -5.05
CA PHE A 31 17.59 -8.56 -4.75
C PHE A 31 18.37 -9.49 -3.82
N SER A 32 17.68 -10.37 -3.09
CA SER A 32 18.28 -11.23 -2.06
C SER A 32 17.91 -12.70 -2.22
N ALA A 33 17.68 -13.15 -3.46
CA ALA A 33 17.18 -14.50 -3.75
C ALA A 33 18.06 -15.63 -3.15
N GLU A 34 19.36 -15.44 -3.01
CA GLU A 34 20.25 -16.45 -2.40
C GLU A 34 20.24 -16.44 -0.86
N SER A 35 19.80 -15.34 -0.24
CA SER A 35 19.78 -15.17 1.22
C SER A 35 18.48 -15.68 1.87
N PHE A 36 17.44 -15.96 1.07
CA PHE A 36 16.09 -16.25 1.54
C PHE A 36 15.61 -17.62 1.04
N SER A 37 14.87 -18.34 1.88
CA SER A 37 14.31 -19.63 1.50
C SER A 37 13.29 -19.50 0.36
N LEU A 38 13.14 -20.56 -0.43
CA LEU A 38 12.16 -20.60 -1.52
C LEU A 38 10.73 -20.27 -1.03
N PHE A 39 10.35 -20.73 0.17
CA PHE A 39 9.07 -20.39 0.78
C PHE A 39 8.91 -18.88 1.03
N SER A 40 9.94 -18.23 1.58
CA SER A 40 9.92 -16.78 1.82
C SER A 40 9.87 -15.97 0.53
N GLN A 41 10.53 -16.43 -0.54
CA GLN A 41 10.47 -15.79 -1.86
C GLN A 41 9.06 -15.89 -2.48
N ILE A 42 8.41 -17.06 -2.38
CA ILE A 42 7.02 -17.23 -2.83
C ILE A 42 6.08 -16.31 -2.04
N ALA A 43 6.22 -16.30 -0.71
CA ALA A 43 5.41 -15.44 0.15
C ALA A 43 5.60 -13.97 -0.23
N ALA A 44 6.83 -13.50 -0.39
CA ALA A 44 7.14 -12.15 -0.82
C ALA A 44 6.56 -11.84 -2.22
N HIS A 45 6.62 -12.78 -3.16
CA HIS A 45 6.00 -12.58 -4.48
C HIS A 45 4.48 -12.41 -4.39
N ILE A 46 3.78 -13.28 -3.66
CA ILE A 46 2.33 -13.16 -3.45
C ILE A 46 2.01 -11.83 -2.73
N SER A 47 2.81 -11.47 -1.73
CA SER A 47 2.67 -10.21 -1.01
C SER A 47 2.78 -8.99 -1.93
N THR A 48 3.63 -9.00 -2.97
CA THR A 48 3.67 -7.88 -3.93
C THR A 48 2.33 -7.64 -4.61
N ILE A 49 1.61 -8.70 -5.03
CA ILE A 49 0.31 -8.57 -5.70
C ILE A 49 -0.72 -7.98 -4.73
N VAL A 50 -0.78 -8.52 -3.51
CA VAL A 50 -1.73 -8.08 -2.48
C VAL A 50 -1.47 -6.62 -2.08
N LEU A 51 -0.20 -6.27 -1.85
CA LEU A 51 0.19 -4.91 -1.44
C LEU A 51 -0.05 -3.89 -2.56
N ALA A 52 0.18 -4.24 -3.83
CA ALA A 52 -0.16 -3.39 -4.97
C ALA A 52 -1.67 -3.10 -5.03
N ALA A 53 -2.51 -4.11 -4.80
CA ALA A 53 -3.96 -3.93 -4.72
C ALA A 53 -4.37 -3.03 -3.54
N LEU A 54 -3.75 -3.20 -2.37
CA LEU A 54 -4.00 -2.36 -1.18
C LEU A 54 -3.63 -0.91 -1.43
N ILE A 55 -2.49 -0.62 -2.08
CA ILE A 55 -2.08 0.74 -2.45
C ILE A 55 -3.14 1.38 -3.36
N LYS A 56 -3.59 0.66 -4.40
CA LYS A 56 -4.61 1.16 -5.32
C LYS A 56 -5.94 1.43 -4.60
N LEU A 57 -6.37 0.53 -3.71
CA LEU A 57 -7.58 0.71 -2.92
C LEU A 57 -7.49 1.92 -1.99
N ALA A 58 -6.39 2.05 -1.26
CA ALA A 58 -6.16 3.18 -0.35
C ALA A 58 -6.12 4.51 -1.12
N TYR A 59 -5.55 4.53 -2.33
CA TYR A 59 -5.59 5.69 -3.22
C TYR A 59 -7.02 6.06 -3.62
N VAL A 60 -7.86 5.11 -4.05
CA VAL A 60 -9.27 5.40 -4.37
C VAL A 60 -10.02 5.98 -3.15
N ILE A 61 -9.80 5.43 -1.95
CA ILE A 61 -10.40 5.96 -0.71
C ILE A 61 -9.95 7.41 -0.45
N ARG A 62 -8.66 7.70 -0.63
CA ARG A 62 -8.11 9.06 -0.53
C ARG A 62 -8.84 10.02 -1.49
N LEU A 63 -9.01 9.64 -2.76
CA LEU A 63 -9.70 10.47 -3.76
C LEU A 63 -11.16 10.74 -3.38
N VAL A 64 -11.88 9.71 -2.93
CA VAL A 64 -13.27 9.84 -2.46
C VAL A 64 -13.36 10.78 -1.25
N CYS A 65 -12.40 10.70 -0.33
CA CYS A 65 -12.36 11.61 0.82
C CYS A 65 -12.05 13.06 0.40
N LEU A 66 -11.11 13.28 -0.52
CA LEU A 66 -10.81 14.62 -1.05
C LEU A 66 -12.03 15.23 -1.75
N TYR A 67 -12.72 14.44 -2.57
CA TYR A 67 -13.96 14.86 -3.24
C TYR A 67 -15.03 15.29 -2.23
N HIS A 68 -15.32 14.47 -1.20
CA HIS A 68 -16.30 14.82 -0.17
C HIS A 68 -15.91 16.03 0.70
N LEU A 69 -14.62 16.35 0.80
CA LEU A 69 -14.12 17.51 1.53
C LEU A 69 -14.06 18.78 0.68
N GLY A 70 -14.43 18.71 -0.61
CA GLY A 70 -14.31 19.84 -1.54
C GLY A 70 -12.85 20.23 -1.83
N LEU A 71 -11.91 19.31 -1.61
CA LEU A 71 -10.48 19.50 -1.87
C LEU A 71 -10.14 19.01 -3.28
N GLU A 72 -9.06 19.54 -3.83
CA GLU A 72 -8.55 19.12 -5.14
C GLU A 72 -8.13 17.64 -5.12
N VAL A 73 -8.56 16.89 -6.14
CA VAL A 73 -8.30 15.46 -6.29
C VAL A 73 -7.05 15.26 -7.15
N LYS A 74 -5.98 14.69 -6.56
CA LYS A 74 -4.70 14.34 -7.20
C LYS A 74 -4.25 12.94 -6.80
#